data_AF-A0A5B6WVP9-F1
#
_entry.id   AF-A0A5B6WVP9-F1
#
_cell.length_a   1.000
_cell.length_b   1.000
_cell.length_c   1.000
_cell.angle_alpha   90.00
_cell.angle_beta   90.00
_cell.angle_gamma   90.00
#
_symmetry.space_group_name_H-M   'P 1'
#
loop_
_entity.id
_entity.type
_entity.pdbx_description
1 polymer ?
#
loop_
_entity_poly.entity_id
_entity_poly.type
_entity_poly.pdbx_seq_one_letter_code
_entity_poly.pdbx_strand_id
1 'polypeptide(L)'
;MHFSMVSSLRKSSCINLLDMFNMIPMGDLWFALYGLRQAPRAWFDKLKSYLLSIGSSAPDIDVFVKQLHSKFSLKDMGNLHYFVGVEVTRLTDGTLHLCQCKYVLDLLDCCHLAHAKVVHTPMVSSSFLSKTMGTPIDDLGEYRSLASTLQYVVLTRPDIAYVVNHICQFMYAPTNVHLVALK
;
A
#
# COMPACT_ATOMS: atom_id res chain seq x y z
N MET A 1 -1.03 10.07 -28.07
CA MET A 1 -0.51 8.83 -27.48
C MET A 1 -0.71 8.92 -25.97
N HIS A 2 -1.85 8.43 -25.47
CA HIS A 2 -2.13 8.42 -24.04
C HIS A 2 -1.55 7.12 -23.47
N PHE A 3 -0.59 7.23 -22.56
CA PHE A 3 0.04 6.09 -21.92
C PHE A 3 -0.67 5.83 -20.59
N SER A 4 -1.19 4.62 -20.42
CA SER A 4 -1.91 4.17 -19.23
C SER A 4 -0.99 3.84 -18.07
N MET A 5 -1.30 4.33 -16.87
CA MET A 5 -0.46 4.14 -15.70
C MET A 5 -0.36 2.67 -15.25
N VAL A 6 -1.48 1.96 -15.30
CA VAL A 6 -1.58 0.53 -14.92
C VAL A 6 -0.70 -0.35 -15.82
N SER A 7 -0.48 0.05 -17.07
CA SER A 7 0.37 -0.70 -18.02
C SER A 7 1.87 -0.66 -17.70
N SER A 8 2.33 0.29 -16.87
CA SER A 8 3.72 0.37 -16.39
C SER A 8 4.02 -0.60 -15.23
N LEU A 9 2.97 -1.21 -14.64
CA LEU A 9 3.11 -2.01 -13.43
C LEU A 9 3.77 -3.38 -13.64
N ARG A 10 3.94 -3.84 -14.89
CA ARG A 10 4.44 -5.20 -15.19
C ARG A 10 5.96 -5.41 -14.96
N LYS A 11 6.72 -4.38 -14.56
CA LYS A 11 8.13 -4.53 -14.14
C LYS A 11 8.20 -5.15 -12.74
N SER A 12 9.26 -5.92 -12.46
CA SER A 12 9.48 -6.57 -11.16
C SER A 12 9.38 -5.57 -10.00
N SER A 13 8.49 -5.84 -9.04
CA SER A 13 8.12 -4.94 -7.94
C SER A 13 8.68 -5.45 -6.60
N CYS A 14 10.01 -5.59 -6.54
CA CYS A 14 10.71 -6.01 -5.34
C CYS A 14 11.69 -4.92 -4.90
N ILE A 15 11.63 -4.53 -3.63
CA ILE A 15 12.57 -3.56 -3.03
C ILE A 15 12.95 -3.99 -1.62
N ASN A 16 14.09 -3.51 -1.13
CA ASN A 16 14.43 -3.67 0.28
C ASN A 16 13.57 -2.74 1.13
N LEU A 17 13.25 -3.19 2.35
CA LEU A 17 12.51 -2.37 3.32
C LEU A 17 13.22 -1.03 3.62
N LEU A 18 14.56 -1.03 3.71
CA LEU A 18 15.33 0.19 3.95
C LEU A 18 15.23 1.18 2.77
N ASP A 19 15.23 0.68 1.53
CA ASP A 19 15.08 1.51 0.34
C ASP A 19 13.67 2.13 0.27
N MET A 20 12.64 1.39 0.69
CA MET A 20 11.27 1.90 0.81
C MET A 20 11.18 3.16 1.70
N PHE A 21 11.82 3.13 2.87
CA PHE A 21 11.78 4.24 3.83
C PHE A 21 12.54 5.48 3.35
N ASN A 22 13.61 5.29 2.58
CA ASN A 22 14.43 6.39 2.08
C ASN A 22 13.89 7.01 0.77
N MET A 23 13.07 6.29 0.00
CA MET A 23 12.65 6.70 -1.35
C MET A 23 11.26 7.38 -1.42
N ILE A 24 10.46 7.37 -0.35
CA ILE A 24 9.07 7.81 -0.40
C ILE A 24 8.88 9.13 0.38
N PRO A 25 8.88 10.31 -0.28
CA PRO A 25 8.40 11.55 0.30
C PRO A 25 6.86 11.62 0.22
N MET A 26 6.18 10.64 0.80
CA MET A 26 4.71 10.62 0.87
C MET A 26 4.34 11.15 2.25
N GLY A 27 3.66 12.29 2.29
CA GLY A 27 3.50 13.09 3.51
C GLY A 27 2.86 12.38 4.71
N ASP A 28 2.88 13.08 5.85
CA ASP A 28 2.53 12.61 7.20
C ASP A 28 1.21 11.82 7.31
N LEU A 29 0.24 12.07 6.42
CA LEU A 29 -1.06 11.40 6.44
C LEU A 29 -0.97 9.89 6.14
N TRP A 30 -0.08 9.50 5.22
CA TRP A 30 0.10 8.09 4.89
C TRP A 30 0.85 7.37 6.01
N PHE A 31 1.92 7.96 6.53
CA PHE A 31 2.60 7.46 7.73
C PHE A 31 1.65 7.39 8.94
N ALA A 32 0.73 8.34 9.09
CA ALA A 32 -0.29 8.32 10.14
C ALA A 32 -1.28 7.16 9.96
N LEU A 33 -1.77 6.89 8.74
CA LEU A 33 -2.66 5.77 8.45
C LEU A 33 -1.98 4.40 8.67
N TYR A 34 -0.72 4.27 8.23
CA TYR A 34 0.07 3.06 8.47
C TYR A 34 0.41 2.88 9.95
N GLY A 35 0.83 3.96 10.61
CA GLY A 35 1.06 4.02 12.03
C GLY A 35 -0.18 3.64 12.83
N LEU A 36 -1.38 4.11 12.44
CA LEU A 36 -2.64 3.80 13.10
C LEU A 36 -3.03 2.32 12.93
N ARG A 37 -2.76 1.72 11.76
CA ARG A 37 -3.04 0.30 11.50
C ARG A 37 -2.03 -0.63 12.15
N GLN A 38 -0.79 -0.16 12.37
CA GLN A 38 0.27 -0.87 13.10
C GLN A 38 0.23 -0.58 14.61
N ALA A 39 -0.43 0.48 15.05
CA ALA A 39 -0.53 0.90 16.45
C ALA A 39 -1.03 -0.23 17.36
N PRO A 40 -2.02 -1.06 16.99
CA PRO A 40 -2.43 -2.18 17.83
C PRO A 40 -1.31 -3.20 18.09
N ARG A 41 -0.44 -3.46 17.10
CA ARG A 41 0.69 -4.39 17.26
C ARG A 41 1.80 -3.79 18.10
N ALA A 42 2.21 -2.57 17.76
CA ALA A 42 3.27 -1.86 18.48
C ALA A 42 2.88 -1.61 19.95
N TRP A 43 1.60 -1.29 20.19
CA TRP A 43 1.05 -1.15 21.54
C TRP A 43 1.07 -2.48 22.29
N PHE A 44 0.73 -3.59 21.63
CA PHE A 44 0.70 -4.91 22.23
C PHE A 44 2.11 -5.42 22.61
N ASP A 45 3.08 -5.30 21.72
CA ASP A 45 4.47 -5.68 22.01
C ASP A 45 5.03 -4.86 23.18
N LYS A 46 4.70 -3.57 23.22
CA LYS A 46 5.10 -2.66 24.30
C LYS A 46 4.42 -3.02 25.62
N LEU A 47 3.13 -3.32 25.61
CA LEU A 47 2.38 -3.79 26.79
C LEU A 47 2.96 -5.09 27.34
N LYS A 48 3.25 -6.07 26.47
CA LYS A 48 3.87 -7.35 26.85
C LYS A 48 5.24 -7.15 27.49
N SER A 49 6.08 -6.31 26.89
CA SER A 49 7.39 -5.97 27.44
C SER A 49 7.31 -5.27 28.81
N TYR A 50 6.33 -4.38 28.99
CA TYR A 50 6.07 -3.70 30.25
C TYR A 50 5.59 -4.66 31.34
N LEU A 51 4.65 -5.55 31.03
CA LEU A 51 4.16 -6.55 31.99
C LEU A 51 5.25 -7.53 32.46
N LEU A 52 6.17 -7.89 31.56
CA LEU A 52 7.37 -8.67 31.91
C LEU A 52 8.31 -7.86 32.83
N SER A 53 8.47 -6.56 32.57
CA SER A 53 9.37 -5.70 33.36
C SER A 53 8.89 -5.45 34.79
N ILE A 54 7.58 -5.47 35.05
CA ILE A 54 7.01 -5.31 36.39
C ILE A 54 6.99 -6.61 37.21
N GLY A 55 7.56 -7.70 36.67
CA GLY A 55 7.69 -8.98 37.38
C GLY A 55 6.48 -9.91 37.28
N SER A 56 5.58 -9.72 36.30
CA SER A 56 4.51 -10.69 36.06
C SER A 56 5.09 -12.01 35.54
N SER A 57 4.60 -13.14 36.06
CA SER A 57 5.07 -14.44 35.62
C SER A 57 4.65 -14.69 34.16
N ALA A 58 5.55 -15.25 33.34
CA ALA A 58 5.28 -15.57 31.93
C ALA A 58 3.93 -16.30 31.69
N PRO A 59 3.50 -17.27 32.53
CA PRO A 59 2.21 -17.93 32.32
C PRO A 59 0.99 -17.01 32.59
N ASP A 60 1.08 -16.08 33.54
CA ASP A 60 -0.02 -15.14 33.84
C ASP A 60 -0.20 -14.12 32.70
N ILE A 61 0.91 -13.68 32.09
CA ILE A 61 0.89 -12.82 30.92
C ILE A 61 0.26 -13.54 29.73
N ASP A 62 0.57 -14.81 29.51
CA ASP A 62 -0.03 -15.60 28.42
C ASP A 62 -1.53 -15.80 28.60
N VAL A 63 -2.01 -15.99 29.84
CA VAL A 63 -3.45 -16.05 30.15
C VAL A 63 -4.11 -14.70 29.88
N PHE A 64 -3.50 -13.60 30.34
CA PHE A 64 -4.00 -12.24 30.08
C PHE A 64 -4.05 -11.93 28.58
N VAL A 65 -2.99 -12.29 27.84
CA VAL A 65 -2.90 -12.15 26.39
C VAL A 65 -4.01 -12.94 25.70
N LYS A 66 -4.28 -14.19 26.10
CA LYS A 66 -5.37 -15.00 25.56
C LYS A 66 -6.75 -14.38 25.82
N GLN A 67 -6.98 -13.83 27.00
CA GLN A 67 -8.22 -13.12 27.32
C GLN A 67 -8.37 -11.84 26.47
N LEU A 68 -7.28 -11.12 26.24
CA LEU A 68 -7.25 -9.95 25.37
C LEU A 68 -7.55 -10.32 23.91
N HIS A 69 -6.93 -11.38 23.38
CA HIS A 69 -7.24 -11.95 22.06
C HIS A 69 -8.68 -12.46 21.92
N SER A 70 -9.32 -12.85 23.02
CA SER A 70 -10.73 -13.25 23.00
C SER A 70 -11.67 -12.04 22.97
N LYS A 71 -11.28 -10.91 23.59
CA LYS A 71 -12.10 -9.69 23.69
C LYS A 71 -11.90 -8.74 22.50
N PHE A 72 -10.72 -8.76 21.90
CA PHE A 72 -10.38 -8.00 20.71
C PHE A 72 -10.03 -9.00 19.61
N SER A 73 -10.55 -8.84 18.38
CA SER A 73 -10.17 -9.66 17.20
C SER A 73 -8.73 -9.38 16.75
N LEU A 74 -7.78 -9.55 17.67
CA LEU A 74 -6.35 -9.46 17.44
C LEU A 74 -5.94 -10.78 16.79
N LYS A 75 -5.66 -10.74 15.50
CA LYS A 75 -5.11 -11.89 14.78
C LYS A 75 -3.62 -11.93 15.09
N ASP A 76 -3.17 -12.96 15.81
CA ASP A 76 -1.74 -13.26 15.86
C ASP A 76 -1.31 -13.70 14.46
N MET A 77 -0.50 -12.86 13.81
CA MET A 77 -0.07 -13.09 12.43
C MET A 77 1.35 -13.67 12.37
N GLY A 78 1.93 -14.05 13.51
CA GLY A 78 3.29 -14.60 13.58
C GLY A 78 4.32 -13.69 12.92
N ASN A 79 5.37 -14.29 12.38
CA ASN A 79 6.39 -13.55 11.62
C ASN A 79 5.78 -12.89 10.38
N LEU A 80 6.13 -11.63 10.16
CA LEU A 80 5.65 -10.82 9.03
C LEU A 80 6.00 -11.51 7.71
N HIS A 81 5.02 -12.15 7.08
CA HIS A 81 5.13 -12.79 5.77
C HIS A 81 4.22 -12.14 4.72
N TYR A 82 3.09 -11.58 5.13
CA TYR A 82 2.16 -10.90 4.21
C TYR A 82 1.42 -9.77 4.92
N PHE A 83 1.48 -8.55 4.36
CA PHE A 83 0.81 -7.38 4.89
C PHE A 83 0.41 -6.42 3.78
N VAL A 84 -0.89 -6.14 3.63
CA VAL A 84 -1.42 -5.11 2.70
C VAL A 84 -0.95 -5.33 1.25
N GLY A 85 -1.07 -6.56 0.76
CA GLY A 85 -0.64 -6.92 -0.60
C GLY A 85 0.87 -7.04 -0.78
N VAL A 86 1.67 -6.70 0.25
CA VAL A 86 3.12 -6.87 0.29
C VAL A 86 3.46 -8.22 0.91
N GLU A 87 4.13 -9.06 0.14
CA GLU A 87 4.81 -10.25 0.62
C GLU A 87 6.17 -9.86 1.19
N VAL A 88 6.48 -10.38 2.37
CA VAL A 88 7.71 -10.08 3.09
C VAL A 88 8.53 -11.35 3.21
N THR A 89 9.69 -11.37 2.56
CA THR A 89 10.66 -12.46 2.66
C THR A 89 11.82 -12.01 3.52
N ARG A 90 12.13 -12.77 4.57
CA ARG A 90 13.31 -12.53 5.41
C ARG A 90 14.49 -13.34 4.89
N LEU A 91 15.60 -12.68 4.62
CA LEU A 91 16.83 -13.32 4.17
C LEU A 91 17.67 -13.76 5.36
N THR A 92 18.65 -14.63 5.08
CA THR A 92 19.55 -15.21 6.08
C THR A 92 20.45 -14.18 6.76
N ASP A 93 20.67 -13.03 6.14
CA ASP A 93 21.41 -11.89 6.71
C ASP A 93 20.54 -10.98 7.61
N GLY A 94 19.27 -11.32 7.79
CA GLY A 94 18.31 -10.55 8.58
C GLY A 94 17.60 -9.42 7.82
N THR A 95 17.95 -9.18 6.55
CA THR A 95 17.27 -8.19 5.71
C THR A 95 15.86 -8.65 5.33
N LEU A 96 15.00 -7.67 5.04
CA LEU A 96 13.61 -7.90 4.64
C LEU A 96 13.43 -7.44 3.19
N HIS A 97 13.15 -8.38 2.31
CA HIS A 97 12.73 -8.12 0.94
C HIS A 97 11.20 -8.02 0.88
N LEU A 98 10.73 -6.95 0.25
CA LEU A 98 9.31 -6.69 0.03
C LEU A 98 8.98 -6.97 -1.43
N CYS A 99 7.91 -7.72 -1.69
CA CYS A 99 7.44 -8.06 -3.02
C CYS A 99 5.93 -7.83 -3.12
N GLN A 100 5.46 -7.11 -4.13
CA GLN A 100 4.03 -6.96 -4.41
C GLN A 100 3.60 -7.63 -5.73
N CYS A 101 4.42 -8.52 -6.29
CA CYS A 101 4.15 -9.10 -7.62
C CYS A 101 2.77 -9.75 -7.72
N LYS A 102 2.35 -10.53 -6.71
CA LYS A 102 1.02 -11.15 -6.70
C LYS A 102 -0.10 -10.11 -6.67
N TYR A 103 0.01 -9.09 -5.82
CA TYR A 103 -0.99 -8.03 -5.73
C TYR A 103 -1.13 -7.22 -7.02
N VAL A 104 0.01 -6.93 -7.68
CA VAL A 104 0.02 -6.24 -8.97
C VAL A 104 -0.62 -7.08 -10.07
N LEU A 105 -0.35 -8.39 -10.09
CA LEU A 105 -0.99 -9.31 -11.05
C LEU A 105 -2.50 -9.39 -10.82
N ASP A 106 -2.94 -9.58 -9.57
CA ASP A 106 -4.36 -9.60 -9.21
C ASP A 106 -5.07 -8.28 -9.59
N LEU A 107 -4.39 -7.13 -9.43
CA LEU A 107 -4.89 -5.83 -9.86
C LEU A 107 -5.00 -5.72 -11.39
N LEU A 108 -4.01 -6.21 -12.14
CA LEU A 108 -4.01 -6.18 -13.60
C LEU A 108 -5.16 -7.03 -14.16
N ASP A 109 -5.42 -8.17 -13.54
CA ASP A 109 -6.53 -9.04 -13.89
C ASP A 109 -7.88 -8.39 -13.56
N CYS A 110 -8.03 -7.81 -12.35
CA CYS A 110 -9.25 -7.09 -11.94
C CYS A 110 -9.57 -5.89 -12.85
N CYS A 111 -8.55 -5.24 -13.42
CA CYS A 111 -8.73 -4.08 -14.30
C CYS A 111 -8.89 -4.46 -15.78
N HIS A 112 -8.92 -5.76 -16.13
CA HIS A 112 -8.89 -6.27 -17.50
C HIS A 112 -7.68 -5.81 -18.33
N LEU A 113 -6.56 -5.52 -17.65
CA LEU A 113 -5.31 -5.04 -18.25
C LEU A 113 -4.21 -6.09 -18.24
N ALA A 114 -4.55 -7.35 -17.96
CA ALA A 114 -3.65 -8.50 -18.00
C ALA A 114 -2.80 -8.57 -19.29
N HIS A 115 -3.38 -8.20 -20.43
CA HIS A 115 -2.73 -8.22 -21.76
C HIS A 115 -2.23 -6.84 -22.25
N ALA A 116 -2.36 -5.77 -21.46
CA ALA A 116 -1.97 -4.43 -21.89
C ALA A 116 -0.45 -4.33 -22.17
N LYS A 117 -0.05 -3.50 -23.14
CA LYS A 117 1.37 -3.37 -23.54
C LYS A 117 2.17 -2.70 -22.41
N VAL A 118 3.34 -3.26 -22.05
CA VAL A 118 4.21 -2.66 -21.05
C VAL A 118 4.69 -1.29 -21.51
N VAL A 119 4.50 -0.27 -20.68
CA VAL A 119 4.96 1.10 -20.95
C VAL A 119 6.07 1.46 -19.96
N HIS A 120 7.17 2.03 -20.46
CA HIS A 120 8.32 2.39 -19.62
C HIS A 120 8.15 3.70 -18.85
N THR A 121 7.28 4.59 -19.34
CA THR A 121 7.04 5.92 -18.77
C THR A 121 5.61 5.98 -18.22
N PRO A 122 5.43 5.98 -16.88
CA PRO A 122 4.10 5.87 -16.26
C PRO A 122 3.19 7.06 -16.56
N MET A 123 3.76 8.24 -16.84
CA MET A 123 3.07 9.41 -17.39
C MET A 123 4.12 10.34 -18.02
N VAL A 124 3.75 11.10 -19.06
CA VAL A 124 4.58 12.21 -19.53
C VAL A 124 4.34 13.39 -18.59
N SER A 125 5.39 13.95 -17.98
CA SER A 125 5.31 15.02 -16.97
C SER A 125 4.60 16.32 -17.44
N SER A 126 4.21 16.41 -18.71
CA SER A 126 3.60 17.60 -19.32
C SER A 126 2.08 17.52 -19.52
N SER A 127 1.40 16.43 -19.12
CA SER A 127 -0.07 16.39 -19.16
C SER A 127 -0.64 17.14 -17.95
N PHE A 128 -0.94 18.44 -18.13
CA PHE A 128 -1.66 19.25 -17.15
C PHE A 128 -3.06 18.64 -16.88
N LEU A 129 -3.17 17.78 -15.86
CA LEU A 129 -4.47 17.35 -15.34
C LEU A 129 -5.03 18.51 -14.52
N SER A 130 -6.02 19.22 -15.06
CA SER A 130 -6.70 20.34 -14.40
C SER A 130 -8.08 19.90 -13.90
N LYS A 131 -8.51 20.47 -12.76
CA LYS A 131 -9.85 20.25 -12.16
C LYS A 131 -11.00 20.56 -13.12
N THR A 132 -10.77 21.38 -14.14
CA THR A 132 -11.78 21.81 -15.11
C THR A 132 -11.73 21.04 -16.42
N MET A 133 -10.79 20.11 -16.61
CA MET A 133 -10.70 19.33 -17.84
C MET A 133 -11.54 18.06 -17.77
N GLY A 134 -12.41 17.91 -18.78
CA GLY A 134 -13.24 16.73 -18.94
C GLY A 134 -14.63 16.86 -18.31
N THR A 135 -15.40 15.78 -18.43
CA THR A 135 -16.73 15.66 -17.83
C THR A 135 -16.62 14.91 -16.50
N PRO A 136 -17.33 15.33 -15.44
CA PRO A 136 -17.44 14.57 -14.20
C PRO A 136 -17.90 13.14 -14.48
N ILE A 137 -17.38 12.20 -13.71
CA ILE A 137 -17.79 10.79 -13.79
C ILE A 137 -18.89 10.55 -12.75
N ASP A 138 -19.97 9.89 -13.15
CA ASP A 138 -21.07 9.55 -12.25
C ASP A 138 -20.70 8.42 -11.28
N ASP A 139 -19.97 7.40 -11.76
CA ASP A 139 -19.44 6.33 -10.91
C ASP A 139 -18.06 6.67 -10.32
N LEU A 140 -18.09 7.22 -9.11
CA LEU A 140 -16.89 7.52 -8.32
C LEU A 140 -16.22 6.27 -7.75
N GLY A 141 -16.95 5.14 -7.67
CA GLY A 141 -16.51 3.92 -7.00
C GLY A 141 -15.32 3.29 -7.72
N GLU A 142 -15.40 3.16 -9.05
CA GLU A 142 -14.32 2.61 -9.87
C GLU A 142 -13.04 3.45 -9.74
N TYR A 143 -13.15 4.78 -9.89
CA TYR A 143 -12.00 5.68 -9.80
C TYR A 143 -11.34 5.61 -8.42
N ARG A 144 -12.12 5.70 -7.35
CA ARG A 144 -11.60 5.66 -5.96
C ARG A 144 -10.99 4.32 -5.64
N SER A 145 -11.62 3.22 -6.07
CA SER A 145 -11.08 1.88 -5.88
C SER A 145 -9.72 1.75 -6.55
N LEU A 146 -9.62 2.11 -7.83
CA LEU A 146 -8.39 1.98 -8.60
C LEU A 146 -7.28 2.91 -8.07
N ALA A 147 -7.59 4.17 -7.78
CA ALA A 147 -6.64 5.12 -7.21
C ALA A 147 -6.13 4.67 -5.82
N SER A 148 -7.03 4.14 -4.96
CA SER A 148 -6.64 3.60 -3.66
C SER A 148 -5.78 2.35 -3.80
N THR A 149 -6.07 1.50 -4.78
CA THR A 149 -5.30 0.27 -5.04
C THR A 149 -3.90 0.61 -5.54
N LEU A 150 -3.76 1.60 -6.42
CA LEU A 150 -2.48 2.12 -6.88
C LEU A 150 -1.65 2.78 -5.77
N GLN A 151 -2.31 3.43 -4.81
CA GLN A 151 -1.62 3.97 -3.62
C GLN A 151 -0.86 2.89 -2.85
N TYR A 152 -1.39 1.66 -2.79
CA TYR A 152 -0.68 0.53 -2.18
C TYR A 152 0.49 0.03 -3.03
N VAL A 153 0.43 0.17 -4.36
CA VAL A 153 1.52 -0.22 -5.26
C VAL A 153 2.73 0.72 -5.16
N VAL A 154 2.51 2.00 -4.80
CA VAL A 154 3.59 2.98 -4.59
C VAL A 154 4.61 2.51 -3.55
N LEU A 155 4.20 1.64 -2.61
CA LEU A 155 5.10 1.07 -1.61
C LEU A 155 6.30 0.33 -2.21
N THR A 156 6.13 -0.35 -3.36
CA THR A 156 7.22 -1.07 -4.03
C THR A 156 7.62 -0.45 -5.38
N ARG A 157 6.92 0.60 -5.82
CA ARG A 157 7.11 1.28 -7.11
C ARG A 157 7.20 2.81 -6.92
N PRO A 158 8.34 3.36 -6.49
CA PRO A 158 8.50 4.81 -6.33
C PRO A 158 8.46 5.57 -7.66
N ASP A 159 8.75 4.91 -8.78
CA ASP A 159 8.72 5.48 -10.13
C ASP A 159 7.34 5.99 -10.55
N ILE A 160 6.27 5.47 -9.94
CA ILE A 160 4.89 5.91 -10.20
C ILE A 160 4.35 6.83 -9.10
N ALA A 161 5.08 7.04 -8.00
CA ALA A 161 4.61 7.71 -6.79
C ALA A 161 4.07 9.12 -7.06
N TYR A 162 4.80 9.90 -7.86
CA TYR A 162 4.40 11.27 -8.21
C TYR A 162 3.04 11.29 -8.90
N VAL A 163 2.86 10.40 -9.87
CA VAL A 163 1.64 10.35 -10.69
C VAL A 163 0.45 9.85 -9.86
N VAL A 164 0.64 8.82 -9.03
CA VAL A 164 -0.43 8.29 -8.17
C VAL A 164 -0.88 9.38 -7.21
N ASN A 165 0.07 10.06 -6.57
CA ASN A 165 -0.21 11.17 -5.67
C ASN A 165 -0.97 12.29 -6.36
N HIS A 166 -0.61 12.64 -7.59
CA HIS A 166 -1.29 13.67 -8.36
C HIS A 166 -2.75 13.27 -8.67
N ILE A 167 -2.98 12.03 -9.08
CA ILE A 167 -4.32 11.48 -9.37
C ILE A 167 -5.20 11.42 -8.10
N CYS A 168 -4.63 11.06 -6.96
CA CYS A 168 -5.36 10.97 -5.69
C CYS A 168 -5.95 12.32 -5.25
N GLN A 169 -5.41 13.46 -5.73
CA GLN A 169 -5.97 14.79 -5.45
C GLN A 169 -7.39 14.97 -6.03
N PHE A 170 -7.78 14.17 -7.03
CA PHE A 170 -9.08 14.26 -7.69
C PHE A 170 -10.11 13.22 -7.20
N MET A 171 -9.84 12.49 -6.10
CA MET A 171 -10.76 11.48 -5.55
C MET A 171 -12.17 12.00 -5.20
N TYR A 172 -12.29 13.29 -4.89
CA TYR A 172 -13.58 13.92 -4.54
C TYR A 172 -14.40 14.32 -5.77
N ALA A 173 -13.75 14.64 -6.89
CA ALA A 173 -14.40 15.08 -8.13
C ALA A 173 -13.56 14.67 -9.36
N PRO A 174 -13.51 13.36 -9.68
CA PRO A 174 -12.79 12.86 -10.85
C PRO A 174 -13.57 13.17 -12.14
N THR A 175 -12.83 13.26 -13.24
CA THR A 175 -13.37 13.47 -14.59
C THR A 175 -12.93 12.34 -15.49
N ASN A 176 -13.58 12.18 -16.64
CA ASN A 176 -13.21 11.16 -17.63
C ASN A 176 -11.73 11.23 -18.03
N VAL A 177 -11.13 12.42 -18.07
CA VAL A 177 -9.70 12.63 -18.33
C VAL A 177 -8.84 12.04 -17.20
N HIS A 178 -9.24 12.23 -15.94
CA HIS A 178 -8.55 11.63 -14.80
C HIS A 178 -8.61 10.09 -14.83
N LEU A 179 -9.76 9.51 -15.22
CA LEU A 179 -9.91 8.06 -15.33
C LEU A 179 -9.10 7.47 -16.50
N VAL A 180 -9.00 8.16 -17.62
CA VAL A 180 -8.16 7.75 -18.77
C VAL A 180 -6.66 7.88 -18.46
N ALA A 181 -6.26 8.82 -17.61
CA ALA A 181 -4.87 8.89 -17.13
C ALA A 181 -4.54 7.74 -16.17
N LEU A 182 -5.54 7.27 -15.43
CA LEU A 182 -5.43 6.20 -14.45
C LEU A 182 -5.34 4.82 -15.10
N LYS A 183 -6.27 4.52 -16.02
CA LYS A 183 -6.35 3.25 -16.76
C LYS A 183 -5.23 3.12 -17.75
#